data_AF-A0A956F4M9-F1
#
_entry.id   AF-A0A956F4M9-F1
#
_cell.length_a   1.000
_cell.length_b   1.000
_cell.length_c   1.000
_cell.angle_alpha   90.00
_cell.angle_beta   90.00
_cell.angle_gamma   90.00
#
_symmetry.space_group_name_H-M   'P 1'
#
loop_
_entity.id
_entity.type
_entity.pdbx_description
1 polymer ?
#
loop_
_entity_poly.entity_id
_entity_poly.type
_entity_poly.pdbx_seq_one_letter_code
_entity_poly.pdbx_strand_id
1 'polypeptide(L)'
;MRKPGRAGRYHKQLTGYRAFIPSPLPPNPGVLRDPEMDELHFKATLALGKLDGAAETLPNPDLFVVMYVRKEAVLSSQIEGTQASLVDLVE
;
A
#
# COMPACT_ATOMS: atom_id res chain seq x y z
N MET A 1 -19.88 13.57 4.95
CA MET A 1 -19.21 14.90 4.94
C MET A 1 -17.74 14.75 5.34
N ARG A 2 -16.79 15.22 4.51
CA ARG A 2 -15.36 15.27 4.88
C ARG A 2 -15.16 16.32 5.98
N LYS A 3 -14.84 15.89 7.21
CA LYS A 3 -14.51 16.82 8.30
C LYS A 3 -13.12 17.44 8.05
N PRO A 4 -12.96 18.77 8.12
CA PRO A 4 -11.65 19.40 8.03
C PRO A 4 -10.75 18.87 9.17
N GLY A 5 -9.51 18.51 8.82
CA GLY A 5 -8.54 17.98 9.78
C GLY A 5 -8.65 16.48 10.09
N ARG A 6 -9.45 15.69 9.35
CA ARG A 6 -9.52 14.23 9.55
C ARG A 6 -8.16 13.56 9.39
N ALA A 7 -7.37 13.96 8.40
CA ALA A 7 -6.04 13.41 8.15
C ALA A 7 -4.96 13.92 9.13
N GLY A 8 -5.18 15.07 9.75
CA GLY A 8 -4.19 15.76 10.57
C GLY A 8 -4.28 17.27 10.43
N ARG A 9 -3.36 17.98 11.08
CA ARG A 9 -3.33 19.45 11.13
C ARG A 9 -1.92 19.99 11.05
N TYR A 10 -1.76 21.20 10.52
CA TYR A 10 -0.49 21.91 10.58
C TYR A 10 -0.32 22.59 11.95
N HIS A 11 0.82 22.35 12.58
CA HIS A 11 1.24 23.01 13.82
C HIS A 11 2.44 23.92 13.55
N LYS A 12 2.40 25.14 14.10
CA LYS A 12 3.54 26.05 14.07
C LYS A 12 4.61 25.54 15.04
N GLN A 13 5.82 25.40 14.55
CA GLN A 13 6.97 24.95 15.32
C GLN A 13 7.74 26.14 15.92
N LEU A 14 8.58 25.85 16.91
CA LEU A 14 9.35 26.86 17.65
C LEU A 14 10.24 27.72 16.73
N THR A 15 10.78 27.12 15.67
CA THR A 15 11.64 27.82 14.69
C THR A 15 10.86 28.47 13.54
N GLY A 16 9.53 28.54 13.65
CA GLY A 16 8.67 29.35 12.76
C GLY A 16 8.08 28.63 11.55
N TYR A 17 8.55 27.43 11.20
CA TYR A 17 7.95 26.62 10.13
C TYR A 17 6.66 25.92 10.60
N ARG A 18 5.88 25.39 9.64
CA ARG A 18 4.67 24.59 9.91
C ARG A 18 4.96 23.13 9.61
N ALA A 19 4.69 22.24 10.57
CA ALA A 19 4.74 20.79 10.36
C ALA A 19 3.34 20.21 10.31
N PHE A 20 3.08 19.25 9.42
CA PHE A 20 1.84 18.49 9.42
C PHE A 20 1.92 17.37 10.45
N ILE A 21 0.98 17.34 11.39
CA ILE A 21 0.85 16.31 12.41
C ILE A 21 -0.38 15.46 12.05
N PRO A 22 -0.20 14.17 11.70
CA PRO A 22 -1.30 13.28 11.40
C PRO A 22 -2.22 13.09 12.61
N SER A 23 -3.52 12.91 12.36
CA SER A 23 -4.45 12.47 13.41
C SER A 23 -4.14 11.02 13.81
N PRO A 24 -4.31 10.65 15.10
CA PRO A 24 -4.09 9.28 15.55
C PRO A 24 -5.04 8.30 14.85
N LEU A 25 -4.57 7.07 14.65
CA LEU A 25 -5.38 5.95 14.18
C LEU A 25 -6.00 5.21 15.38
N PRO A 26 -7.23 4.66 15.25
CA PRO A 26 -8.09 4.70 14.06
C PRO A 26 -8.79 6.07 13.87
N PRO A 27 -9.19 6.42 12.63
CA PRO A 27 -9.85 7.69 12.35
C PRO A 27 -11.22 7.77 13.05
N ASN A 28 -11.59 8.96 13.52
CA ASN A 28 -12.92 9.24 14.08
C ASN A 28 -13.65 10.33 13.25
N PRO A 29 -14.81 10.06 12.63
CA PRO A 29 -15.49 8.76 12.60
C PRO A 29 -14.70 7.73 11.78
N GLY A 30 -14.98 6.45 12.08
CA GLY A 30 -14.37 5.31 11.42
C GLY A 30 -14.51 5.34 9.90
N VAL A 31 -13.73 4.49 9.22
CA VAL A 31 -13.93 4.28 7.78
C VAL A 31 -15.33 3.67 7.58
N LEU A 32 -16.15 4.33 6.77
CA LEU A 32 -17.46 3.81 6.40
C LEU A 32 -17.26 2.74 5.34
N ARG A 33 -17.83 1.56 5.56
CA ARG A 33 -17.88 0.46 4.59
C ARG A 33 -19.24 0.50 3.94
N ASP A 34 -19.26 0.65 2.63
CA ASP A 34 -20.46 0.51 1.81
C ASP A 34 -20.46 -0.86 1.11
N PRO A 35 -21.59 -1.27 0.50
CA PRO A 35 -21.68 -2.57 -0.15
C PRO A 35 -20.63 -2.79 -1.25
N GLU A 36 -20.23 -1.74 -1.96
CA GLU A 36 -19.18 -1.81 -2.99
C GLU A 36 -17.81 -2.11 -2.37
N MET A 37 -17.44 -1.41 -1.29
CA MET A 37 -16.21 -1.68 -0.55
C MET A 37 -16.18 -3.10 0.01
N ASP A 38 -17.32 -3.61 0.49
CA ASP A 38 -17.41 -4.98 0.98
C ASP A 38 -17.24 -6.03 -0.13
N GLU A 39 -17.83 -5.80 -1.31
CA GLU A 39 -17.64 -6.65 -2.47
C GLU A 39 -16.18 -6.66 -2.94
N LEU A 40 -15.54 -5.49 -3.01
CA LEU A 40 -14.13 -5.37 -3.37
C LEU A 40 -13.23 -6.06 -2.34
N HIS A 41 -13.52 -5.91 -1.04
CA HIS A 41 -12.80 -6.58 0.04
C HIS A 41 -12.92 -8.11 -0.07
N PHE A 42 -14.11 -8.62 -0.37
CA PHE A 42 -14.33 -10.04 -0.60
C PHE A 42 -13.52 -10.54 -1.80
N LYS A 43 -13.58 -9.84 -2.94
CA LYS A 43 -12.80 -10.19 -4.15
C LYS A 43 -11.30 -10.21 -3.90
N ALA A 44 -10.78 -9.21 -3.18
CA ALA A 44 -9.38 -9.14 -2.80
C ALA A 44 -8.97 -10.32 -1.90
N THR A 45 -9.79 -10.63 -0.89
CA THR A 45 -9.56 -11.76 0.02
C THR A 45 -9.55 -13.09 -0.74
N LEU A 46 -10.49 -13.29 -1.66
CA LEU A 46 -10.55 -14.50 -2.50
C LEU A 46 -9.31 -14.63 -3.41
N ALA A 47 -8.85 -13.53 -4.00
CA ALA A 47 -7.66 -13.53 -4.84
C ALA A 47 -6.41 -13.89 -4.04
N LEU A 48 -6.27 -13.38 -2.82
CA LEU A 48 -5.18 -13.75 -1.91
C LEU A 48 -5.22 -15.24 -1.54
N GLY A 49 -6.41 -15.78 -1.20
CA GLY A 49 -6.54 -17.21 -0.91
C GLY A 49 -6.21 -18.12 -2.11
N LYS A 50 -6.54 -17.69 -3.34
CA LYS A 50 -6.13 -18.40 -4.56
C LYS A 50 -4.62 -18.38 -4.77
N LEU A 51 -3.97 -17.24 -4.50
CA LEU A 51 -2.52 -17.11 -4.59
C LEU A 51 -1.83 -18.03 -3.57
N ASP A 52 -2.32 -18.04 -2.33
CA ASP A 52 -1.81 -18.89 -1.24
C ASP A 52 -1.90 -20.38 -1.61
N GLY A 53 -3.07 -20.84 -2.04
CA GLY A 53 -3.25 -22.22 -2.49
C GLY A 53 -2.42 -22.58 -3.74
N ALA A 54 -2.20 -21.63 -4.65
CA ALA A 54 -1.33 -21.87 -5.81
C ALA A 54 0.14 -22.02 -5.38
N ALA A 55 0.59 -21.24 -4.39
CA ALA A 55 1.96 -21.29 -3.87
C ALA A 55 2.30 -22.66 -3.25
N GLU A 56 1.33 -23.34 -2.62
CA GLU A 56 1.51 -24.70 -2.08
C GLU A 56 1.84 -25.74 -3.16
N THR A 57 1.43 -25.51 -4.41
CA THR A 57 1.66 -26.43 -5.53
C THR A 57 2.97 -26.20 -6.28
N LEU A 58 3.69 -25.12 -5.96
CA LEU A 58 4.92 -24.76 -6.66
C LEU A 58 6.09 -25.64 -6.19
N PRO A 59 6.89 -26.19 -7.12
CA PRO A 59 8.02 -27.05 -6.77
C PRO A 59 9.17 -26.30 -6.08
N ASN A 60 9.30 -24.99 -6.33
CA ASN A 60 10.24 -24.10 -5.64
C ASN A 60 9.69 -22.66 -5.62
N PRO A 61 8.98 -22.26 -4.56
CA PRO A 61 8.36 -20.93 -4.43
C PRO A 61 9.38 -19.79 -4.42
N ASP A 62 10.57 -20.00 -3.83
CA ASP A 62 11.59 -18.96 -3.65
C ASP A 62 12.08 -18.39 -4.98
N LEU A 63 12.17 -19.22 -6.02
CA LEU A 63 12.55 -18.80 -7.36
C LEU A 63 11.57 -17.78 -7.96
N PHE A 64 10.27 -17.92 -7.64
CA PHE A 64 9.25 -17.00 -8.10
C PHE A 64 9.22 -15.72 -7.26
N VAL A 65 9.36 -15.84 -5.94
CA VAL A 65 9.32 -14.70 -5.01
C VAL A 65 10.37 -13.64 -5.37
N VAL A 66 11.60 -14.05 -5.66
CA VAL A 66 12.69 -13.11 -6.00
C VAL A 66 12.34 -12.22 -7.20
N MET A 67 11.75 -12.81 -8.25
CA MET A 67 11.36 -12.05 -9.45
C MET A 67 10.21 -11.09 -9.19
N TYR A 68 9.23 -11.49 -8.37
CA TYR A 68 8.10 -10.62 -8.01
C TYR A 68 8.54 -9.48 -7.08
N VAL A 69 9.44 -9.73 -6.12
CA VAL A 69 10.01 -8.66 -5.26
C VAL A 69 10.70 -7.60 -6.11
N ARG A 70 11.51 -8.01 -7.09
CA ARG A 70 12.18 -7.07 -8.03
C ARG A 70 11.16 -6.29 -8.85
N LYS A 71 10.12 -6.97 -9.36
CA LYS A 71 9.06 -6.31 -10.13
C LYS A 71 8.31 -5.27 -9.30
N GLU A 72 7.93 -5.58 -8.06
CA GLU A 72 7.25 -4.64 -7.16
C GLU A 72 8.14 -3.44 -6.80
N ALA A 73 9.44 -3.66 -6.60
CA ALA A 73 10.40 -2.59 -6.36
C ALA A 73 10.47 -1.62 -7.54
N VAL A 74 10.54 -2.12 -8.77
CA VAL A 74 10.53 -1.28 -10.00
C VAL A 74 9.23 -0.50 -10.11
N LEU A 75 8.08 -1.16 -9.98
CA LEU A 75 6.77 -0.52 -10.12
C LEU A 75 6.55 0.55 -9.04
N SER A 76 6.94 0.26 -7.79
CA SER A 76 6.86 1.21 -6.68
C SER A 76 7.76 2.43 -6.93
N SER A 77 8.99 2.20 -7.40
CA SER A 77 9.95 3.25 -7.75
C SER A 77 9.41 4.15 -8.87
N GLN A 78 8.72 3.58 -9.86
CA GLN A 78 8.10 4.34 -10.95
C GLN A 78 6.92 5.21 -10.47
N ILE A 79 6.13 4.74 -9.49
CA ILE A 79 5.06 5.53 -8.87
C ILE A 79 5.63 6.79 -8.19
N GLU A 80 6.82 6.67 -7.59
CA GLU A 80 7.53 7.81 -6.97
C GLU A 80 8.24 8.73 -7.97
N GLY A 81 8.13 8.43 -9.28
CA GLY A 81 8.68 9.26 -10.36
C GLY A 81 10.13 8.94 -10.73
N THR A 82 10.69 7.84 -10.24
CA THR A 82 12.03 7.40 -10.63
C THR A 82 11.99 6.55 -11.90
N GLN A 83 13.01 6.67 -12.76
CA GLN A 83 13.17 5.81 -13.92
C GLN A 83 13.89 4.53 -13.47
N ALA A 84 13.12 3.53 -13.04
CA ALA A 84 13.62 2.20 -12.69
C ALA A 84 13.15 1.17 -13.72
N SER A 85 13.99 0.18 -14.02
CA SER A 85 13.68 -0.96 -14.87
C SER A 85 14.08 -2.28 -14.20
N LEU A 86 13.50 -3.39 -14.65
CA LEU A 86 13.87 -4.73 -14.16
C LEU A 86 15.33 -5.07 -14.48
N VAL A 87 15.88 -4.50 -15.55
CA VAL A 87 17.28 -4.70 -15.95
C VAL A 87 18.24 -4.11 -14.91
N ASP A 88 17.86 -2.99 -14.30
CA ASP A 88 18.66 -2.31 -13.26
C ASP A 88 18.78 -3.12 -11.95
N LEU A 89 17.99 -4.19 -11.78
CA LEU A 89 17.98 -5.05 -10.58
C LEU A 89 18.58 -6.44 -10.80
N VAL A 90 19.09 -6.72 -12.01
CA VAL A 90 19.64 -8.04 -12.39
C VAL A 90 21.17 -8.09 -12.19
N GLU A 91 21.83 -6.96 -11.94
CA GLU A 91 23.25 -6.87 -11.54
C GLU A 91 23.50 -7.22 -10.07
#